data_AF-A0A7X5FDD5-F1
#
_entry.id   AF-A0A7X5FDD5-F1
#
_cell.length_a   1.000
_cell.length_b   1.000
_cell.length_c   1.000
_cell.angle_alpha   90.00
_cell.angle_beta   90.00
_cell.angle_gamma   90.00
#
_symmetry.space_group_name_H-M   'P 1'
#
loop_
_entity.id
_entity.type
_entity.pdbx_description
1 polymer ?
#
loop_
_entity_poly.entity_id
_entity_poly.type
_entity_poly.pdbx_seq_one_letter_code
_entity_poly.pdbx_strand_id
1 'polypeptide(L)'
;MKRRLIDEYVLYPELSQKYFKQYFERDTKSLYEFYNLDLTEIKVFRNLHMLEGVGMELEIPKRLQALNKNTHGGCLSFIFDAVMGVGLGFPMLMPENCIMQTREITKIEIFKPVPTGEKVLIVAEIVKSVENRKFWVSSEIRNKQRETLAVAEGFFLKVQINDLLD
;
A
#
# COMPACT_ATOMS: atom_id res chain seq x y z
N MET A 1 1.56 -16.91 -8.25
CA MET A 1 1.10 -17.48 -6.95
C MET A 1 0.74 -16.33 -6.02
N LYS A 2 -0.42 -16.36 -5.35
CA LYS A 2 -0.82 -15.31 -4.40
C LYS A 2 -0.33 -15.69 -3.00
N ARG A 3 0.54 -14.88 -2.40
CA ARG A 3 0.98 -15.02 -1.00
C ARG A 3 0.64 -13.74 -0.25
N ARG A 4 0.46 -13.83 1.07
CA ARG A 4 0.32 -12.61 1.89
C ARG A 4 1.70 -12.04 2.17
N LEU A 5 1.80 -10.73 2.38
CA LEU A 5 3.07 -10.10 2.74
C LEU A 5 3.68 -10.70 4.02
N ILE A 6 2.84 -10.99 5.02
CA ILE A 6 3.27 -11.67 6.26
C ILE A 6 3.77 -13.09 6.04
N ASP A 7 3.50 -13.72 4.90
CA ASP A 7 4.06 -15.03 4.59
C ASP A 7 5.45 -14.91 3.91
N GLU A 8 5.80 -13.73 3.39
CA GLU A 8 7.09 -13.45 2.74
C GLU A 8 8.14 -12.90 3.72
N TYR A 9 7.75 -12.26 4.83
CA TYR A 9 8.70 -11.53 5.69
C TYR A 9 9.80 -12.40 6.30
N VAL A 10 9.52 -13.69 6.53
CA VAL A 10 10.50 -14.66 7.07
C VAL A 10 11.70 -14.86 6.14
N LEU A 11 11.56 -14.48 4.86
CA LEU A 11 12.61 -14.54 3.85
C LEU A 11 13.46 -13.27 3.81
N TYR A 12 13.09 -12.21 4.55
CA TYR A 12 13.82 -10.94 4.54
C TYR A 12 15.09 -11.03 5.39
N PRO A 13 16.14 -10.23 5.10
CA PRO A 13 17.30 -10.11 5.97
C PRO A 13 16.91 -9.65 7.38
N GLU A 14 17.72 -9.99 8.39
CA GLU A 14 17.45 -9.69 9.81
C GLU A 14 17.16 -8.20 10.05
N LEU A 15 17.95 -7.30 9.45
CA LEU A 15 17.74 -5.87 9.54
C LEU A 15 16.35 -5.45 9.05
N SER A 16 15.92 -5.99 7.91
CA SER A 16 14.59 -5.72 7.35
C SER A 16 13.47 -6.31 8.18
N GLN A 17 13.66 -7.50 8.77
CA GLN A 17 12.69 -8.05 9.72
C GLN A 17 12.55 -7.20 10.97
N LYS A 18 13.66 -6.68 11.51
CA LYS A 18 13.66 -5.73 12.64
C LYS A 18 12.89 -4.47 12.28
N TYR A 19 13.18 -3.89 11.11
CA TYR A 19 12.47 -2.70 10.63
C TYR A 19 10.98 -2.97 10.42
N PHE A 20 10.61 -4.09 9.80
CA PHE A 20 9.21 -4.50 9.60
C PHE A 20 8.44 -4.53 10.92
N LYS A 21 8.99 -5.20 11.94
CA LYS A 21 8.36 -5.28 13.27
C LYS A 21 8.25 -3.91 13.91
N GLN A 22 9.32 -3.13 13.90
CA GLN A 22 9.31 -1.77 14.41
C GLN A 22 8.23 -0.92 13.71
N TYR A 23 8.16 -0.99 12.38
CA TYR A 23 7.22 -0.22 11.58
C TYR A 23 5.76 -0.57 11.93
N PHE A 24 5.39 -1.85 11.86
CA PHE A 24 4.00 -2.29 12.00
C PHE A 24 3.54 -2.46 13.46
N GLU A 25 4.41 -2.88 14.36
CA GLU A 25 4.02 -3.19 15.74
C GLU A 25 4.18 -1.99 16.67
N ARG A 26 4.96 -0.97 16.27
CA ARG A 26 5.28 0.18 17.12
C ARG A 26 4.99 1.52 16.44
N ASP A 27 5.69 1.84 15.36
CA ASP A 27 5.78 3.22 14.87
C ASP A 27 4.50 3.67 14.12
N THR A 28 3.84 2.75 13.39
CA THR A 28 2.64 3.06 12.58
C THR A 28 1.38 2.31 13.00
N LYS A 29 1.45 1.50 14.06
CA LYS A 29 0.35 0.63 14.52
C LYS A 29 -0.96 1.39 14.70
N SER A 30 -0.94 2.43 15.52
CA SER A 30 -2.16 3.22 15.83
C SER A 30 -2.73 3.92 14.60
N LEU A 31 -1.86 4.35 13.69
CA LEU A 31 -2.24 4.97 12.43
C LEU A 31 -2.99 3.96 11.56
N TYR A 32 -2.44 2.77 11.32
CA TYR A 32 -3.10 1.76 10.49
C TYR A 32 -4.35 1.16 11.14
N GLU A 33 -4.36 0.98 12.45
CA GLU A 33 -5.56 0.62 13.22
C GLU A 33 -6.66 1.67 13.03
N PHE A 34 -6.32 2.97 13.05
CA PHE A 34 -7.28 4.04 12.77
C PHE A 34 -7.89 3.90 11.37
N TYR A 35 -7.16 3.43 10.36
CA TYR A 35 -7.68 3.23 9.01
C TYR A 35 -8.28 1.83 8.76
N ASN A 36 -8.22 0.91 9.72
CA ASN A 36 -8.55 -0.51 9.54
C ASN A 36 -7.70 -1.18 8.44
N LEU A 37 -6.47 -0.71 8.25
CA LEU A 37 -5.55 -1.17 7.21
C LEU A 37 -4.57 -2.19 7.79
N ASP A 38 -4.84 -3.48 7.66
CA ASP A 38 -3.82 -4.50 7.89
C ASP A 38 -3.04 -4.76 6.60
N LEU A 39 -1.96 -4.01 6.41
CA LEU A 39 -1.12 -4.15 5.22
C LEU A 39 -0.29 -5.44 5.23
N THR A 40 -0.17 -6.12 6.37
CA THR A 40 0.55 -7.41 6.45
C THR A 40 -0.24 -8.53 5.75
N GLU A 41 -1.56 -8.36 5.63
CA GLU A 41 -2.47 -9.28 4.96
C GLU A 41 -2.63 -8.98 3.44
N ILE A 42 -1.89 -8.01 2.90
CA ILE A 42 -1.95 -7.69 1.47
C ILE A 42 -1.51 -8.89 0.63
N LYS A 43 -2.24 -9.16 -0.45
CA LYS A 43 -1.92 -10.24 -1.39
C LYS A 43 -0.93 -9.73 -2.42
N VAL A 44 0.19 -10.44 -2.53
CA VAL A 44 1.27 -10.16 -3.48
C VAL A 44 1.04 -10.96 -4.76
N PHE A 45 1.11 -10.30 -5.92
CA PHE A 45 0.96 -10.91 -7.24
C PHE A 45 2.34 -10.97 -7.91
N ARG A 46 2.84 -12.18 -8.15
CA ARG A 46 4.13 -12.41 -8.81
C ARG A 46 4.01 -13.30 -10.04
N ASN A 47 4.83 -13.00 -11.05
CA ASN A 47 5.05 -13.78 -12.26
C ASN A 47 6.54 -14.06 -12.44
N LEU A 48 6.91 -15.34 -12.48
CA LEU A 48 8.31 -15.81 -12.61
C LEU A 48 9.30 -15.00 -11.73
N HIS A 49 8.94 -14.80 -10.46
CA HIS A 49 9.65 -14.03 -9.43
C HIS A 49 9.53 -12.49 -9.48
N MET A 50 9.05 -11.91 -10.58
CA MET A 50 8.78 -10.47 -10.68
C MET A 50 7.48 -10.10 -9.97
N LEU A 51 7.49 -8.99 -9.23
CA LEU A 51 6.29 -8.40 -8.62
C LEU A 51 5.49 -7.69 -9.70
N GLU A 52 4.26 -8.14 -9.94
CA GLU A 52 3.32 -7.50 -10.87
C GLU A 52 2.44 -6.48 -10.15
N GLY A 53 2.09 -6.76 -8.89
CA GLY A 53 1.27 -5.85 -8.10
C GLY A 53 0.86 -6.44 -6.76
N VAL A 54 -0.01 -5.72 -6.08
CA VAL A 54 -0.59 -6.12 -4.81
C VAL A 54 -2.07 -5.80 -4.76
N GLY A 55 -2.80 -6.47 -3.86
CA GLY A 55 -4.17 -6.08 -3.59
C GLY A 55 -4.69 -6.55 -2.24
N MET A 56 -5.63 -5.79 -1.70
CA MET A 56 -6.31 -6.08 -0.44
C MET A 56 -7.80 -5.81 -0.54
N GLU A 57 -8.57 -6.60 0.20
CA GLU A 57 -9.96 -6.25 0.50
C GLU A 57 -9.96 -5.46 1.80
N LEU A 58 -10.60 -4.29 1.79
CA LEU A 58 -10.69 -3.40 2.93
C LEU A 58 -12.15 -3.07 3.19
N GLU A 59 -12.59 -3.24 4.43
CA GLU A 59 -13.81 -2.57 4.90
C GLU A 59 -13.42 -1.20 5.45
N ILE A 60 -13.76 -0.14 4.72
CA ILE A 60 -13.43 1.23 5.13
C ILE A 60 -14.33 1.60 6.31
N PRO A 61 -13.77 1.90 7.50
CA PRO A 61 -14.58 2.06 8.69
C PRO A 61 -15.37 3.38 8.65
N LYS A 62 -16.58 3.38 9.24
CA LYS A 62 -17.48 4.55 9.30
C LYS A 62 -16.89 5.79 9.94
N ARG A 63 -15.82 5.66 10.74
CA ARG A 63 -15.11 6.79 11.33
C ARG A 63 -14.34 7.64 10.32
N LEU A 64 -14.06 7.12 9.11
CA LEU A 64 -13.42 7.87 8.02
C LEU A 64 -14.43 8.56 7.10
N GLN A 65 -15.70 8.56 7.49
CA GLN A 65 -16.78 9.11 6.70
C GLN A 65 -16.71 10.64 6.66
N ALA A 66 -16.97 11.20 5.48
CA ALA A 66 -17.39 12.58 5.29
C ALA A 66 -18.92 12.64 5.23
N LEU A 67 -19.48 13.09 4.11
CA LEU A 67 -20.93 13.23 3.91
C LEU A 67 -21.55 11.96 3.30
N ASN A 68 -22.81 11.69 3.65
CA ASN A 68 -23.65 10.66 3.03
C ASN A 68 -23.04 9.24 3.01
N LYS A 69 -22.41 8.81 4.12
CA LYS A 69 -21.80 7.47 4.25
C LYS A 69 -20.60 7.22 3.32
N ASN A 70 -20.05 8.26 2.70
CA ASN A 70 -18.89 8.16 1.83
C ASN A 70 -17.60 8.57 2.55
N THR A 71 -16.49 8.00 2.11
CA THR A 71 -15.16 8.20 2.68
C THR A 71 -14.66 9.61 2.41
N HIS A 72 -14.00 10.22 3.39
CA HIS A 72 -13.33 11.52 3.23
C HIS A 72 -12.17 11.41 2.23
N GLY A 73 -12.04 12.38 1.31
CA GLY A 73 -11.02 12.34 0.26
C GLY A 73 -9.58 12.26 0.79
N GLY A 74 -9.28 12.98 1.87
CA GLY A 74 -7.98 12.87 2.55
C GLY A 74 -7.70 11.46 3.10
N CYS A 75 -8.73 10.72 3.52
CA CYS A 75 -8.56 9.35 3.96
C CYS A 75 -8.30 8.40 2.79
N LEU A 76 -8.92 8.65 1.63
CA LEU A 76 -8.60 7.90 0.40
C LEU A 76 -7.16 8.13 -0.04
N SER A 77 -6.67 9.38 0.05
CA SER A 77 -5.26 9.70 -0.23
C SER A 77 -4.31 8.89 0.65
N PHE A 78 -4.61 8.78 1.95
CA PHE A 78 -3.80 7.98 2.87
C PHE A 78 -3.84 6.50 2.52
N ILE A 79 -5.03 5.95 2.23
CA ILE A 79 -5.19 4.55 1.83
C ILE A 79 -4.38 4.24 0.57
N PHE A 80 -4.45 5.13 -0.44
CA PHE A 80 -3.67 5.00 -1.66
C PHE A 80 -2.16 5.04 -1.40
N ASP A 81 -1.69 6.02 -0.64
CA ASP A 81 -0.27 6.14 -0.27
C ASP A 81 0.24 4.88 0.45
N ALA A 82 -0.51 4.40 1.44
CA ALA A 82 -0.14 3.22 2.22
C ALA A 82 -0.07 1.95 1.35
N VAL A 83 -1.05 1.71 0.48
CA VAL A 83 -1.06 0.51 -0.38
C VAL A 83 0.00 0.60 -1.47
N MET A 84 0.20 1.76 -2.09
CA MET A 84 1.23 1.96 -3.12
C MET A 84 2.65 1.92 -2.54
N GLY A 85 2.90 2.63 -1.44
CA GLY A 85 4.23 2.73 -0.84
C GLY A 85 4.61 1.49 -0.04
N VAL A 86 3.83 1.16 0.98
CA VAL A 86 4.15 0.03 1.88
C VAL A 86 3.76 -1.30 1.26
N GLY A 87 2.55 -1.38 0.71
CA GLY A 87 2.02 -2.60 0.12
C GLY A 87 2.91 -3.17 -0.99
N LEU A 88 3.40 -2.34 -1.93
CA LEU A 88 4.36 -2.75 -2.96
C LEU A 88 5.82 -2.68 -2.50
N GLY A 89 6.18 -1.63 -1.75
CA GLY A 89 7.57 -1.37 -1.38
C GLY A 89 8.15 -2.48 -0.51
N PHE A 90 7.38 -3.02 0.43
CA PHE A 90 7.87 -4.06 1.33
C PHE A 90 8.23 -5.36 0.61
N PRO A 91 7.32 -6.00 -0.16
CA PRO A 91 7.64 -7.23 -0.89
C PRO A 91 8.69 -7.02 -2.00
N MET A 92 8.89 -5.79 -2.47
CA MET A 92 9.88 -5.49 -3.50
C MET A 92 11.27 -5.18 -2.94
N LEU A 93 11.36 -4.36 -1.89
CA LEU A 93 12.61 -3.69 -1.49
C LEU A 93 13.18 -4.17 -0.16
N MET A 94 12.36 -4.73 0.74
CA MET A 94 12.87 -5.29 2.00
C MET A 94 13.89 -6.43 1.79
N PRO A 95 13.78 -7.30 0.77
CA PRO A 95 14.84 -8.27 0.49
C PRO A 95 16.22 -7.64 0.23
N GLU A 96 16.26 -6.36 -0.15
CA GLU A 96 17.47 -5.58 -0.41
C GLU A 96 17.78 -4.56 0.71
N ASN A 97 17.17 -4.68 1.89
CA ASN A 97 17.28 -3.71 3.00
C ASN A 97 16.93 -2.27 2.59
N CYS A 98 15.95 -2.13 1.71
CA CYS A 98 15.46 -0.84 1.22
C CYS A 98 13.96 -0.69 1.49
N ILE A 99 13.51 0.54 1.65
CA ILE A 99 12.08 0.89 1.66
C ILE A 99 11.72 1.74 0.44
N MET A 100 10.42 1.83 0.20
CA MET A 100 9.84 2.79 -0.71
C MET A 100 9.39 4.02 0.10
N GLN A 101 9.79 5.21 -0.34
CA GLN A 101 9.36 6.47 0.26
C GLN A 101 8.61 7.31 -0.77
N THR A 102 7.44 7.82 -0.37
CA THR A 102 6.62 8.67 -1.23
C THR A 102 7.34 9.98 -1.50
N ARG A 103 7.53 10.31 -2.77
CA ARG A 103 8.02 11.63 -3.19
C ARG A 103 6.87 12.56 -3.52
N GLU A 104 5.89 12.06 -4.27
CA GLU A 104 4.67 12.80 -4.58
C GLU A 104 3.54 11.83 -4.95
N ILE A 105 2.31 12.20 -4.60
CA ILE A 105 1.10 11.62 -5.17
C ILE A 105 0.64 12.59 -6.27
N THR A 106 0.79 12.17 -7.52
CA THR A 106 0.60 13.05 -8.69
C THR A 106 -0.86 13.16 -9.10
N LYS A 107 -1.66 12.16 -8.78
CA LYS A 107 -3.07 12.10 -9.17
C LYS A 107 -3.88 11.38 -8.11
N ILE A 108 -5.06 11.94 -7.79
CA ILE A 108 -6.17 11.22 -7.19
C ILE A 108 -7.43 11.66 -7.92
N GLU A 109 -8.17 10.70 -8.48
CA GLU A 109 -9.42 10.95 -9.19
C GLU A 109 -10.51 10.03 -8.63
N ILE A 110 -11.63 10.62 -8.22
CA ILE A 110 -12.78 9.92 -7.63
C ILE A 110 -13.92 9.98 -8.64
N PHE A 111 -14.15 8.88 -9.36
CA PHE A 111 -15.24 8.76 -10.34
C PHE A 111 -16.60 8.56 -9.68
N LYS A 112 -16.62 7.80 -8.58
CA LYS A 112 -17.82 7.50 -7.78
C LYS A 112 -17.47 7.60 -6.29
N PRO A 113 -18.40 8.04 -5.43
CA PRO A 113 -18.18 8.06 -3.99
C PRO A 113 -17.78 6.67 -3.46
N VAL A 114 -16.77 6.63 -2.58
CA VAL A 114 -16.28 5.37 -1.99
C VAL A 114 -17.02 5.14 -0.67
N PRO A 115 -17.84 4.07 -0.54
CA PRO A 115 -18.68 3.85 0.64
C PRO A 115 -17.86 3.45 1.86
N THR A 116 -18.30 3.89 3.04
CA THR A 116 -17.84 3.38 4.34
C THR A 116 -18.77 2.29 4.86
N GLY A 117 -18.22 1.33 5.63
CA GLY A 117 -18.93 0.16 6.14
C GLY A 117 -19.15 -0.92 5.08
N GLU A 118 -18.55 -0.78 3.90
CA GLU A 118 -18.57 -1.77 2.84
C GLU A 118 -17.15 -2.19 2.46
N LYS A 119 -17.03 -3.44 2.00
CA LYS A 119 -15.77 -3.95 1.46
C LYS A 119 -15.52 -3.41 0.06
N VAL A 120 -14.33 -2.88 -0.15
CA VAL A 120 -13.76 -2.51 -1.44
C VAL A 120 -12.52 -3.37 -1.73
N LEU A 121 -12.19 -3.55 -3.00
CA LEU A 121 -10.90 -4.09 -3.42
C LEU A 121 -9.99 -2.91 -3.76
N ILE A 122 -8.77 -2.93 -3.21
CA ILE A 122 -7.71 -1.98 -3.57
C ILE A 122 -6.63 -2.78 -4.30
N VAL A 123 -6.18 -2.28 -5.44
CA VAL A 123 -5.09 -2.88 -6.22
C VAL A 123 -4.04 -1.81 -6.48
N ALA A 124 -2.77 -2.17 -6.43
CA ALA A 124 -1.68 -1.30 -6.84
C ALA A 124 -0.65 -2.07 -7.68
N GLU A 125 -0.04 -1.39 -8.63
CA GLU A 125 0.94 -1.96 -9.56
C GLU A 125 2.04 -0.94 -9.91
N ILE A 126 3.20 -1.46 -10.29
CA ILE A 126 4.32 -0.63 -10.77
C ILE A 126 4.12 -0.40 -12.26
N VAL A 127 3.84 0.84 -12.64
CA VAL A 127 3.65 1.24 -14.04
C VAL A 127 5.00 1.43 -14.73
N LYS A 128 5.99 1.97 -14.00
CA LYS A 128 7.32 2.23 -14.54
C LYS A 128 8.36 2.21 -13.43
N SER A 129 9.52 1.64 -13.71
CA SER A 129 10.71 1.76 -12.88
C SER A 129 11.89 2.29 -13.69
N VAL A 130 12.73 3.12 -13.06
CA VAL A 130 13.96 3.66 -13.65
C VAL A 130 15.10 3.46 -12.68
N GLU A 131 16.23 2.93 -13.18
CA GLU A 131 17.48 2.74 -12.44
C GLU A 131 17.31 1.93 -11.12
N ASN A 132 16.27 1.11 -11.02
CA ASN A 132 15.88 0.42 -9.78
C ASN A 132 15.80 1.34 -8.54
N ARG A 133 15.49 2.63 -8.75
CA ARG A 133 15.46 3.65 -7.68
C ARG A 133 14.21 4.52 -7.71
N LYS A 134 13.61 4.68 -8.88
CA LYS A 134 12.47 5.58 -9.13
C LYS A 134 11.29 4.72 -9.60
N PHE A 135 10.16 4.81 -8.91
CA PHE A 135 8.98 3.99 -9.20
C PHE A 135 7.76 4.87 -9.41
N TRP A 136 7.09 4.69 -10.55
CA TRP A 136 5.75 5.21 -10.80
C TRP A 136 4.78 4.09 -10.54
N VAL A 137 3.85 4.35 -9.64
CA VAL A 137 2.91 3.38 -9.12
C VAL A 137 1.50 3.89 -9.39
N SER A 138 0.63 3.00 -9.84
CA SER A 138 -0.81 3.27 -9.92
C SER A 138 -1.55 2.44 -8.88
N SER A 139 -2.70 2.95 -8.45
CA SER A 139 -3.62 2.20 -7.62
C SER A 139 -5.07 2.55 -7.96
N GLU A 140 -5.97 1.61 -7.72
CA GLU A 140 -7.40 1.80 -7.89
C GLU A 140 -8.19 1.16 -6.75
N ILE A 141 -9.35 1.75 -6.47
CA ILE A 141 -10.35 1.22 -5.55
C ILE A 141 -11.54 0.76 -6.38
N ARG A 142 -11.97 -0.49 -6.18
CA ARG A 142 -13.10 -1.12 -6.86
C ARG A 142 -14.18 -1.56 -5.88
N ASN A 143 -15.44 -1.48 -6.29
CA ASN A 143 -16.55 -2.05 -5.53
C ASN A 143 -16.65 -3.58 -5.72
N LYS A 144 -17.66 -4.20 -5.09
CA LYS A 144 -17.95 -5.64 -5.19
C LYS A 144 -18.24 -6.09 -6.63
N GLN A 145 -18.79 -5.20 -7.46
CA GLN A 145 -19.07 -5.41 -8.88
C GLN A 145 -17.84 -5.21 -9.76
N ARG A 146 -16.65 -4.98 -9.18
CA ARG A 146 -15.38 -4.69 -9.88
C ARG A 146 -15.37 -3.37 -10.66
N GLU A 147 -16.33 -2.48 -10.41
CA GLU A 147 -16.29 -1.14 -10.99
C GLU A 147 -15.28 -0.28 -10.23
N THR A 148 -14.47 0.47 -10.98
CA THR A 148 -13.52 1.45 -10.41
C THR A 148 -14.27 2.65 -9.86
N LEU A 149 -14.05 2.95 -8.58
CA LEU A 149 -14.61 4.10 -7.87
C LEU A 149 -13.64 5.27 -7.84
N ALA A 150 -12.35 4.98 -7.64
CA ALA A 150 -11.29 5.97 -7.57
C ALA A 150 -9.96 5.38 -8.04
N VAL A 151 -9.07 6.24 -8.51
CA VAL A 151 -7.69 5.90 -8.90
C VAL A 151 -6.70 6.89 -8.30
N ALA A 152 -5.47 6.44 -8.13
CA ALA A 152 -4.35 7.28 -7.77
C ALA A 152 -3.09 6.89 -8.55
N GLU A 153 -2.22 7.87 -8.76
CA GLU A 153 -0.87 7.67 -9.27
C GLU A 153 0.12 8.39 -8.35
N GLY A 154 1.29 7.80 -8.17
CA GLY A 154 2.33 8.37 -7.33
C GLY A 154 3.73 8.02 -7.81
N PHE A 155 4.68 8.86 -7.40
CA PHE A 155 6.09 8.68 -7.62
C PHE A 155 6.80 8.43 -6.28
N PHE A 156 7.58 7.35 -6.26
CA PHE A 156 8.25 6.85 -5.07
C PHE A 156 9.74 6.60 -5.33
N LEU A 157 10.52 6.70 -4.25
CA LEU A 157 11.96 6.49 -4.26
C LEU A 157 12.36 5.28 -3.42
N LYS A 158 13.36 4.54 -3.90
CA LYS A 158 14.11 3.57 -3.11
C LYS A 158 15.03 4.30 -2.14
N VAL A 159 14.97 3.91 -0.87
CA VAL A 159 15.84 4.44 0.20
C VAL A 159 16.41 3.26 0.99
N GLN A 160 17.69 3.34 1.37
CA GLN A 160 18.31 2.31 2.22
C GLN A 160 17.79 2.46 3.64
N ILE A 161 17.49 1.35 4.31
CA ILE A 161 17.04 1.37 5.72
C ILE A 161 18.10 2.02 6.62
N ASN A 162 19.39 1.78 6.35
CA ASN A 162 20.48 2.36 7.13
C ASN A 162 20.52 3.89 7.09
N ASP A 163 19.96 4.52 6.05
CA ASP A 163 19.87 5.98 5.97
C ASP A 163 18.77 6.56 6.88
N LEU A 164 17.95 5.70 7.50
CA LEU A 164 16.77 6.04 8.30
C LEU A 164 16.89 5.61 9.76
N LEU A 165 17.93 4.84 10.10
CA LEU A 165 18.22 4.41 11.46
C LEU A 165 19.30 5.33 12.00
N ASP A 166 18.97 6.08 13.06
CA ASP A 166 19.93 6.84 13.87
C ASP A 166 20.91 5.91 14.61
#